data_AF-A0A2P5NEV2-F1
#
_entry.id   AF-A0A2P5NEV2-F1
#
_cell.length_a   1.000
_cell.length_b   1.000
_cell.length_c   1.000
_cell.angle_alpha   90.00
_cell.angle_beta   90.00
_cell.angle_gamma   90.00
#
_symmetry.space_group_name_H-M   'P 1'
#
loop_
_entity.id
_entity.type
_entity.pdbx_description
1 polymer ?
#
loop_
_entity_poly.entity_id
_entity_poly.type
_entity_poly.pdbx_seq_one_letter_code
_entity_poly.pdbx_strand_id
1 'polypeptide(L)'
;MLDINTQSSTNILLGKVLLIASIISLLPGCASTEIRPDQPSSASVTIDPYEDFNRSMYGFNMGLDKYLLKPVADGYKFITPRFMQTGVSNFFNNLKGINVVINDMLQGKFEQGAADTGRFLTNTTIGIGGFVDVASELGLQSNVEDFGQTLAVWGVNQGPYLVLPIMGPTTLRDGTASLFDRAANPGSYAPMVGVLEGINDRANADGALNFINEAALDPYVFTRESFLQYRSNLVKDGLLDSKEHDFDINDAVDEAIAQPGKSPAPTADKHGKLSGAAKPSKTLAQGSDAFDDMSKSFERAEYQFEKASAKVDQLSKKKRRKH
;
A
#
# COMPACT_ATOMS: atom_id res chain seq x y z
N MET A 1 -3.40 60.83 -23.32
CA MET A 1 -2.36 60.58 -22.30
C MET A 1 -2.66 59.25 -21.61
N LEU A 2 -2.59 58.12 -22.34
CA LEU A 2 -2.89 56.78 -21.81
C LEU A 2 -2.08 55.65 -22.48
N ASP A 3 -0.94 55.93 -23.13
CA ASP A 3 -0.23 54.89 -23.93
C ASP A 3 1.15 54.47 -23.40
N ILE A 4 1.66 55.09 -22.33
CA ILE A 4 3.04 54.80 -21.85
C ILE A 4 3.07 53.61 -20.86
N ASN A 5 1.98 53.37 -20.11
CA ASN A 5 1.98 52.42 -18.99
C ASN A 5 1.76 50.95 -19.42
N THR A 6 1.03 50.74 -20.52
CA THR A 6 0.69 49.40 -21.02
C THR A 6 1.90 48.71 -21.67
N GLN A 7 2.75 49.48 -22.36
CA GLN A 7 3.92 48.96 -23.08
C GLN A 7 5.09 48.62 -22.14
N SER A 8 5.20 49.30 -21.00
CA SER A 8 6.14 48.94 -19.94
C SER A 8 5.77 47.60 -19.28
N SER A 9 4.47 47.41 -19.01
CA SER A 9 3.94 46.21 -18.36
C SER A 9 4.11 44.94 -19.21
N THR A 10 3.91 45.05 -20.53
CA THR A 10 4.09 43.92 -21.47
C THR A 10 5.56 43.55 -21.65
N ASN A 11 6.48 44.52 -21.70
CA ASN A 11 7.92 44.26 -21.79
C ASN A 11 8.49 43.64 -20.50
N ILE A 12 7.95 44.01 -19.33
CA ILE A 12 8.30 43.40 -18.05
C ILE A 12 7.77 41.95 -17.97
N LEU A 13 6.56 41.70 -18.49
CA LEU A 13 6.00 40.34 -18.59
C LEU A 13 6.77 39.46 -19.58
N LEU A 14 7.11 39.98 -20.76
CA LEU A 14 7.91 39.27 -21.76
C LEU A 14 9.32 38.96 -21.24
N GLY A 15 9.94 39.91 -20.53
CA GLY A 15 11.24 39.74 -19.88
C GLY A 15 11.22 38.66 -18.79
N LYS A 16 10.15 38.59 -17.99
CA LYS A 16 9.97 37.53 -16.97
C LYS A 16 9.74 36.15 -17.58
N VAL A 17 8.99 36.05 -18.68
CA VAL A 17 8.76 34.79 -19.40
C VAL A 17 10.05 34.27 -20.05
N LEU A 18 10.86 35.17 -20.63
CA LEU A 18 12.18 34.81 -21.18
C LEU A 18 13.19 34.40 -20.09
N LEU A 19 13.13 34.99 -18.90
CA LEU A 19 13.98 34.61 -17.77
C LEU A 19 13.61 33.23 -17.20
N ILE A 20 12.31 32.91 -17.14
CA ILE A 20 11.83 31.59 -16.69
C ILE A 20 12.18 30.51 -17.72
N ALA A 21 12.04 30.80 -19.03
CA ALA A 21 12.41 29.87 -20.10
C ALA A 21 13.93 29.58 -20.15
N SER A 22 14.76 30.56 -19.78
CA SER A 22 16.22 30.39 -19.70
C SER A 22 16.69 29.63 -18.45
N ILE A 23 15.89 29.59 -17.37
CA ILE A 23 16.20 28.81 -16.16
C ILE A 23 15.85 27.32 -16.36
N ILE A 24 14.83 27.01 -17.16
CA ILE A 24 14.44 25.63 -17.51
C ILE A 24 15.49 24.94 -18.41
N SER A 25 16.31 25.71 -19.14
CA SER A 25 17.31 25.18 -20.07
C SER A 25 18.70 24.93 -19.45
N LEU A 26 18.90 25.18 -18.15
CA LEU A 26 20.15 24.92 -17.43
C LEU A 26 20.05 23.81 -16.37
N LEU A 27 19.24 22.77 -16.60
CA LEU A 27 19.37 21.50 -15.87
C LEU A 27 20.41 20.61 -16.57
N PRO A 28 21.69 20.58 -16.14
CA PRO A 28 22.59 19.53 -16.57
C PRO A 28 22.04 18.19 -16.04
N GLY A 29 21.75 17.28 -16.97
CA GLY A 29 21.42 15.90 -16.66
C GLY A 29 22.51 15.29 -15.79
N CYS A 30 22.17 15.00 -14.53
CA CYS A 30 22.99 14.22 -13.64
C CYS A 30 22.60 12.74 -13.78
N ALA A 31 23.55 11.97 -14.33
CA ALA A 31 23.80 10.54 -14.13
C ALA A 31 22.61 9.57 -14.32
N SER A 32 22.50 9.03 -15.53
CA SER A 32 21.92 7.69 -15.74
C SER A 32 22.99 6.65 -15.43
N THR A 33 22.86 5.92 -14.32
CA THR A 33 23.62 4.68 -14.10
C THR A 33 22.89 3.54 -14.81
N GLU A 34 23.60 2.90 -15.71
CA GLU A 34 23.20 1.73 -16.50
C GLU A 34 22.64 0.61 -15.61
N ILE A 35 21.33 0.36 -15.67
CA ILE A 35 20.72 -0.86 -15.11
C ILE A 35 20.91 -1.96 -16.16
N ARG A 36 21.78 -2.91 -15.83
CA ARG A 36 22.03 -4.12 -16.62
C ARG A 36 20.82 -5.07 -16.50
N PRO A 37 20.21 -5.55 -17.61
CA PRO A 37 18.90 -6.21 -17.58
C PRO A 37 18.94 -7.72 -17.27
N ASP A 38 19.92 -8.22 -16.52
CA ASP A 38 20.12 -9.67 -16.29
C ASP A 38 20.27 -10.09 -14.82
N GLN A 39 19.50 -9.51 -13.89
CA GLN A 39 19.34 -10.06 -12.54
C GLN A 39 17.86 -10.34 -12.21
N PRO A 40 17.51 -11.59 -11.82
CA PRO A 40 16.16 -11.94 -11.40
C PRO A 40 15.85 -11.27 -10.05
N SER A 41 14.71 -10.59 -9.96
CA SER A 41 14.13 -10.03 -8.74
C SER A 41 13.75 -11.13 -7.76
N SER A 42 14.75 -11.67 -7.08
CA SER A 42 14.57 -12.45 -5.87
C SER A 42 14.56 -11.45 -4.72
N ALA A 43 13.39 -11.26 -4.09
CA ALA A 43 13.13 -10.46 -2.88
C ALA A 43 14.32 -9.55 -2.51
N SER A 44 14.50 -8.48 -3.28
CA SER A 44 15.64 -7.60 -3.10
C SER A 44 15.53 -7.04 -1.69
N VAL A 45 16.49 -7.38 -0.83
CA VAL A 45 16.81 -6.52 0.31
C VAL A 45 17.05 -5.15 -0.28
N THR A 46 16.02 -4.30 -0.23
CA THR A 46 16.10 -2.95 -0.76
C THR A 46 17.01 -2.23 0.20
N ILE A 47 18.30 -2.19 -0.14
CA ILE A 47 19.31 -1.48 0.65
C ILE A 47 18.83 -0.04 0.69
N ASP A 48 18.40 0.40 1.87
CA ASP A 48 17.93 1.75 2.10
C ASP A 48 19.14 2.70 2.07
N PRO A 49 19.29 3.52 1.01
CA PRO A 49 20.49 4.35 0.86
C PRO A 49 20.59 5.45 1.93
N TYR A 50 19.48 5.76 2.60
CA TYR A 50 19.37 6.84 3.59
C TYR A 50 18.95 6.32 4.96
N GLU A 51 19.32 5.07 5.30
CA GLU A 51 18.87 4.40 6.52
C GLU A 51 19.16 5.21 7.80
N ASP A 52 20.36 5.80 7.94
CA ASP A 52 20.72 6.59 9.12
C ASP A 52 19.80 7.82 9.28
N PHE A 53 19.54 8.53 8.18
CA PHE A 53 18.64 9.66 8.16
C PHE A 53 17.21 9.22 8.48
N ASN A 54 16.75 8.15 7.83
CA ASN A 54 15.40 7.63 7.97
C ASN A 54 15.12 7.14 9.39
N ARG A 55 16.07 6.42 10.01
CA ARG A 55 15.97 5.99 11.42
C ARG A 55 15.94 7.17 12.38
N SER A 56 16.73 8.22 12.12
CA SER A 56 16.71 9.45 12.92
C SER A 56 15.34 10.15 12.85
N MET A 57 14.80 10.33 11.64
CA MET A 57 13.48 10.92 11.43
C MET A 57 12.36 10.03 11.98
N TYR A 58 12.50 8.71 11.88
CA TYR A 58 11.59 7.75 12.50
C TYR A 58 11.57 7.92 14.02
N GLY A 59 12.75 7.99 14.66
CA GLY A 59 12.87 8.26 16.09
C GLY A 59 12.23 9.59 16.51
N PHE A 60 12.42 10.64 15.70
CA PHE A 60 11.76 11.93 15.90
C PHE A 60 10.23 11.80 15.84
N ASN A 61 9.69 11.13 14.82
CA ASN A 61 8.25 10.91 14.66
C ASN A 61 7.66 10.09 15.80
N MET A 62 8.37 9.04 16.25
CA MET A 62 7.95 8.23 17.40
C MET A 62 7.98 9.02 18.71
N GLY A 63 8.96 9.92 18.88
CA GLY A 63 8.99 10.85 20.01
C GLY A 63 7.82 11.82 19.99
N LEU A 64 7.56 12.44 18.85
CA LEU A 64 6.41 13.33 18.65
C LEU A 64 5.09 12.61 18.91
N ASP A 65 4.96 11.36 18.43
CA ASP A 65 3.79 10.53 18.66
C ASP A 65 3.56 10.28 20.14
N LYS A 66 4.60 9.78 20.82
CA LYS A 66 4.54 9.40 22.23
C LYS A 66 4.19 10.58 23.14
N TYR A 67 4.76 11.75 22.89
CA TYR A 67 4.64 12.90 23.79
C TYR A 67 3.54 13.89 23.42
N LEU A 68 3.07 13.90 22.17
CA LEU A 68 2.07 14.86 21.71
C LEU A 68 0.87 14.18 21.05
N LEU A 69 1.07 13.42 19.97
CA LEU A 69 -0.07 12.94 19.17
C LEU A 69 -0.91 11.90 19.90
N LYS A 70 -0.28 10.93 20.57
CA LYS A 70 -0.98 9.88 21.32
C LYS A 70 -1.81 10.45 22.48
N PRO A 71 -1.28 11.31 23.38
CA PRO A 71 -2.11 11.92 24.42
C PRO A 71 -3.30 12.73 23.86
N VAL A 72 -3.10 13.46 22.76
CA VAL A 72 -4.16 14.22 22.09
C VAL A 72 -5.22 13.29 21.49
N ALA A 73 -4.79 12.22 20.82
CA ALA A 73 -5.67 11.20 20.25
C ALA A 73 -6.46 10.44 21.33
N ASP A 74 -5.84 10.09 22.45
CA ASP A 74 -6.51 9.45 23.59
C ASP A 74 -7.57 10.38 24.19
N GLY A 75 -7.25 11.68 24.35
CA GLY A 75 -8.22 12.69 24.77
C GLY A 75 -9.39 12.83 23.79
N TYR A 76 -9.12 12.83 22.49
CA TYR A 76 -10.15 12.85 21.44
C TYR A 76 -11.05 11.60 21.52
N LYS A 77 -10.48 10.40 21.68
CA LYS A 77 -11.24 9.15 21.85
C LYS A 77 -12.09 9.14 23.10
N PHE A 78 -11.61 9.76 24.18
CA PHE A 78 -12.33 9.84 25.43
C PHE A 78 -13.61 10.69 25.32
N ILE A 79 -13.55 11.82 24.61
CA ILE A 79 -14.69 12.74 24.48
C ILE A 79 -15.61 12.42 23.28
N THR A 80 -15.10 11.71 22.27
CA THR A 80 -15.79 11.51 20.99
C THR A 80 -16.31 10.07 20.86
N PRO A 81 -17.63 9.84 20.79
CA PRO A 81 -18.20 8.51 20.54
C PRO A 81 -17.73 7.90 19.21
N ARG A 82 -17.74 6.56 19.14
CA ARG A 82 -17.24 5.83 17.96
C ARG A 82 -17.92 6.24 16.65
N PHE A 83 -19.24 6.44 16.65
CA PHE A 83 -19.98 6.84 15.45
C PHE A 83 -19.54 8.21 14.91
N MET A 84 -19.14 9.14 15.78
CA MET A 84 -18.61 10.44 15.38
C MET A 84 -17.22 10.30 14.78
N GLN A 85 -16.35 9.47 15.37
CA GLN A 85 -15.02 9.18 14.81
C GLN A 85 -15.14 8.57 13.40
N THR A 86 -16.05 7.61 13.24
CA THR A 86 -16.36 7.01 11.94
C THR A 86 -16.91 8.05 10.96
N GLY A 87 -17.82 8.92 11.39
CA GLY A 87 -18.35 9.98 10.54
C GLY A 87 -17.26 10.95 10.08
N VAL A 88 -16.33 11.33 10.95
CA VAL A 88 -15.17 12.17 10.60
C VAL A 88 -14.27 11.44 9.60
N SER A 89 -13.96 10.16 9.81
CA SER A 89 -13.22 9.35 8.83
C SER A 89 -13.92 9.30 7.47
N ASN A 90 -15.23 9.07 7.45
CA ASN A 90 -16.02 9.03 6.21
C ASN A 90 -15.96 10.38 5.47
N PHE A 91 -16.12 11.49 6.20
CA PHE A 91 -16.06 12.83 5.63
C PHE A 91 -14.72 13.09 4.93
N PHE A 92 -13.61 12.77 5.58
CA PHE A 92 -12.27 12.94 5.00
C PHE A 92 -11.99 11.98 3.85
N ASN A 93 -12.45 10.73 3.93
CA ASN A 93 -12.35 9.79 2.83
C ASN A 93 -13.17 10.24 1.61
N ASN A 94 -14.35 10.81 1.83
CA ASN A 94 -15.16 11.40 0.77
C ASN A 94 -14.46 12.60 0.12
N LEU A 95 -13.85 13.51 0.91
CA LEU A 95 -13.04 14.61 0.37
C LEU A 95 -11.85 14.12 -0.46
N LYS A 96 -11.15 13.08 0.00
CA LYS A 96 -10.08 12.42 -0.78
C LYS A 96 -10.59 11.82 -2.08
N GLY A 97 -11.88 11.48 -2.17
CA GLY A 97 -12.53 11.00 -3.40
C GLY A 97 -12.35 11.92 -4.60
N ILE A 98 -12.16 13.23 -4.39
CA ILE A 98 -11.83 14.17 -5.48
C ILE A 98 -10.48 13.81 -6.12
N ASN A 99 -9.46 13.53 -5.30
CA ASN A 99 -8.15 13.11 -5.79
C ASN A 99 -8.23 11.75 -6.46
N VAL A 100 -9.03 10.83 -5.91
CA VAL A 100 -9.21 9.49 -6.46
C VAL A 100 -9.76 9.59 -7.89
N VAL A 101 -10.88 10.30 -8.08
CA VAL A 101 -11.49 10.50 -9.40
C VAL A 101 -10.53 11.16 -10.40
N ILE A 102 -9.79 12.18 -9.98
CA ILE A 102 -8.80 12.84 -10.85
C ILE A 102 -7.74 11.83 -11.29
N ASN A 103 -7.19 11.06 -10.35
CA ASN A 103 -6.14 10.10 -10.64
C ASN A 103 -6.65 8.91 -11.46
N ASP A 104 -7.87 8.41 -11.24
CA ASP A 104 -8.50 7.41 -12.10
C ASP A 104 -8.52 7.86 -13.56
N MET A 105 -8.95 9.11 -13.80
CA MET A 105 -8.98 9.66 -15.15
C MET A 105 -7.58 9.79 -15.76
N LEU A 106 -6.60 10.24 -14.98
CA LEU A 106 -5.21 10.37 -15.42
C LEU A 106 -4.53 9.02 -15.68
N GLN A 107 -4.96 7.96 -15.00
CA GLN A 107 -4.51 6.59 -15.21
C GLN A 107 -5.29 5.88 -16.33
N GLY A 108 -6.36 6.47 -16.85
CA GLY A 108 -7.21 5.88 -17.89
C GLY A 108 -8.22 4.84 -17.37
N LYS A 109 -8.45 4.79 -16.04
CA LYS A 109 -9.38 3.89 -15.36
C LYS A 109 -10.80 4.46 -15.37
N PHE A 110 -11.42 4.58 -16.55
CA PHE A 110 -12.71 5.27 -16.70
C PHE A 110 -13.87 4.62 -15.94
N GLU A 111 -13.93 3.29 -15.89
CA GLU A 111 -14.97 2.57 -15.15
C GLU A 111 -14.85 2.79 -13.64
N GLN A 112 -13.62 2.67 -13.11
CA GLN A 112 -13.30 2.95 -11.71
C GLN A 112 -13.66 4.38 -11.34
N GLY A 113 -13.18 5.36 -12.12
CA GLY A 113 -13.45 6.76 -11.81
C GLY A 113 -14.91 7.16 -11.96
N ALA A 114 -15.70 6.49 -12.81
CA ALA A 114 -17.15 6.66 -12.82
C ALA A 114 -17.80 6.12 -11.54
N ALA A 115 -17.36 4.97 -11.05
CA ALA A 115 -17.82 4.41 -9.78
C ALA A 115 -17.43 5.30 -8.59
N ASP A 116 -16.19 5.78 -8.52
CA ASP A 116 -15.72 6.68 -7.45
C ASP A 116 -16.39 8.06 -7.50
N THR A 117 -16.69 8.56 -8.70
CA THR A 117 -17.53 9.75 -8.86
C THR A 117 -18.93 9.51 -8.29
N GLY A 118 -19.52 8.35 -8.60
CA GLY A 118 -20.79 7.92 -8.01
C GLY A 118 -20.73 7.90 -6.48
N ARG A 119 -19.68 7.29 -5.91
CA ARG A 119 -19.47 7.26 -4.45
C ARG A 119 -19.41 8.65 -3.85
N PHE A 120 -18.57 9.51 -4.42
CA PHE A 120 -18.40 10.89 -3.96
C PHE A 120 -19.74 11.65 -3.99
N LEU A 121 -20.48 11.58 -5.09
CA LEU A 121 -21.75 12.27 -5.23
C LEU A 121 -22.81 11.72 -4.26
N THR A 122 -22.93 10.40 -4.14
CA THR A 122 -23.89 9.76 -3.23
C THR A 122 -23.60 10.12 -1.77
N ASN A 123 -22.35 10.01 -1.33
CA ASN A 123 -21.97 10.32 0.04
C ASN A 123 -22.09 11.83 0.32
N THR A 124 -21.78 12.69 -0.64
CA THR A 124 -21.95 14.14 -0.48
C THR A 124 -23.42 14.56 -0.41
N THR A 125 -24.29 13.94 -1.20
CA THR A 125 -25.71 14.34 -1.30
C THR A 125 -26.60 13.63 -0.27
N ILE A 126 -26.57 12.30 -0.25
CA ILE A 126 -27.41 11.46 0.62
C ILE A 126 -26.69 11.21 1.95
N GLY A 127 -25.38 11.01 1.91
CA GLY A 127 -24.53 10.76 3.08
C GLY A 127 -24.20 12.00 3.93
N ILE A 128 -24.99 13.07 3.82
CA ILE A 128 -24.85 14.32 4.57
C ILE A 128 -23.43 14.89 4.41
N GLY A 129 -23.02 15.24 3.19
CA GLY A 129 -21.69 15.82 2.95
C GLY A 129 -20.52 14.84 3.14
N GLY A 130 -20.80 13.54 3.23
CA GLY A 130 -19.80 12.48 3.37
C GLY A 130 -19.65 11.92 4.79
N PHE A 131 -20.42 12.40 5.79
CA PHE A 131 -20.36 11.84 7.14
C PHE A 131 -20.93 10.41 7.22
N VAL A 132 -21.80 10.01 6.29
CA VAL A 132 -22.36 8.67 6.19
C VAL A 132 -21.97 8.04 4.85
N ASP A 133 -21.38 6.84 4.89
CA ASP A 133 -20.95 6.11 3.69
C ASP A 133 -22.09 5.28 3.08
N VAL A 134 -23.09 5.98 2.54
CA VAL A 134 -24.26 5.39 1.88
C VAL A 134 -23.86 4.64 0.61
N ALA A 135 -22.82 5.11 -0.08
CA ALA A 135 -22.36 4.51 -1.32
C ALA A 135 -21.90 3.05 -1.15
N SER A 136 -21.27 2.73 -0.02
CA SER A 136 -20.89 1.35 0.31
C SER A 136 -22.10 0.43 0.52
N GLU A 137 -23.19 0.94 1.10
CA GLU A 137 -24.45 0.17 1.21
C GLU A 137 -25.10 -0.11 -0.15
N LEU A 138 -24.82 0.72 -1.16
CA LEU A 138 -25.23 0.52 -2.54
C LEU A 138 -24.29 -0.39 -3.34
N GLY A 139 -23.25 -0.95 -2.71
CA GLY A 139 -22.31 -1.87 -3.33
C GLY A 139 -21.21 -1.21 -4.18
N LEU A 140 -21.08 0.12 -4.13
CA LEU A 140 -19.94 0.80 -4.73
C LEU A 140 -18.72 0.57 -3.84
N GLN A 141 -17.63 0.01 -4.37
CA GLN A 141 -16.41 -0.25 -3.60
C GLN A 141 -15.52 0.99 -3.53
N SER A 142 -14.86 1.22 -2.40
CA SER A 142 -13.93 2.34 -2.26
C SER A 142 -12.56 2.00 -2.85
N ASN A 143 -12.09 2.83 -3.78
CA ASN A 143 -10.72 2.72 -4.29
C ASN A 143 -9.81 3.75 -3.61
N VAL A 144 -8.50 3.55 -3.77
CA VAL A 144 -7.46 4.41 -3.21
C VAL A 144 -6.49 4.74 -4.33
N GLU A 145 -6.60 5.97 -4.85
CA GLU A 145 -5.74 6.47 -5.92
C GLU A 145 -5.11 7.80 -5.53
N ASP A 146 -3.83 7.94 -5.86
CA ASP A 146 -3.04 9.15 -5.59
C ASP A 146 -2.12 9.45 -6.77
N PHE A 147 -1.58 10.67 -6.79
CA PHE A 147 -0.74 11.10 -7.88
C PHE A 147 0.57 10.30 -7.97
N GLY A 148 1.02 9.66 -6.89
CA GLY A 148 2.18 8.77 -6.90
C GLY A 148 1.92 7.52 -7.73
N GLN A 149 0.71 6.95 -7.62
CA GLN A 149 0.25 5.83 -8.47
C GLN A 149 0.11 6.27 -9.93
N THR A 150 -0.45 7.46 -10.16
CA THR A 150 -0.50 8.05 -11.51
C THR A 150 0.90 8.17 -12.12
N LEU A 151 1.87 8.73 -11.40
CA LEU A 151 3.25 8.81 -11.88
C LEU A 151 3.84 7.41 -12.16
N ALA A 152 3.47 6.39 -11.39
CA ALA A 152 3.87 5.00 -11.62
C ALA A 152 3.35 4.46 -12.96
N VAL A 153 2.05 4.66 -13.24
CA VAL A 153 1.42 4.26 -14.52
C VAL A 153 2.10 4.92 -15.71
N TRP A 154 2.59 6.15 -15.51
CA TRP A 154 3.31 6.92 -16.53
C TRP A 154 4.83 6.62 -16.58
N GLY A 155 5.28 5.58 -15.86
CA GLY A 155 6.65 5.07 -15.95
C GLY A 155 7.67 5.78 -15.05
N VAL A 156 7.23 6.62 -14.11
CA VAL A 156 8.14 7.24 -13.13
C VAL A 156 8.50 6.22 -12.06
N ASN A 157 9.80 5.94 -11.95
CA ASN A 157 10.34 5.06 -10.93
C ASN A 157 10.07 5.60 -9.53
N GLN A 158 9.87 4.69 -8.58
CA GLN A 158 9.56 5.01 -7.19
C GLN A 158 10.67 5.85 -6.50
N GLY A 159 11.93 5.57 -6.83
CA GLY A 159 13.08 6.18 -6.18
C GLY A 159 13.31 5.66 -4.75
N PRO A 160 14.25 6.28 -4.00
CA PRO A 160 14.62 5.84 -2.67
C PRO A 160 13.48 5.98 -1.66
N TYR A 161 13.49 5.11 -0.65
CA TYR A 161 12.65 5.22 0.54
C TYR A 161 13.17 6.36 1.43
N LEU A 162 12.24 7.13 1.98
CA LEU A 162 12.54 8.23 2.89
C LEU A 162 11.54 8.23 4.04
N VAL A 163 12.00 8.65 5.22
CA VAL A 163 11.12 9.00 6.34
C VAL A 163 11.22 10.50 6.55
N LEU A 164 10.09 11.20 6.36
CA LEU A 164 10.02 12.63 6.57
C LEU A 164 9.48 12.95 7.97
N PRO A 165 9.93 14.07 8.59
CA PRO A 165 9.38 14.50 9.86
C PRO A 165 7.89 14.82 9.70
N ILE A 166 7.08 14.41 10.67
CA ILE A 166 5.62 14.57 10.75
C ILE A 166 4.84 13.76 9.69
N MET A 167 5.33 13.69 8.45
CA MET A 167 4.68 12.98 7.35
C MET A 167 4.88 11.46 7.42
N GLY A 168 6.03 10.99 7.94
CA GLY A 168 6.32 9.57 8.08
C GLY A 168 6.94 8.93 6.82
N PRO A 169 6.74 7.61 6.63
CA PRO A 169 7.25 6.84 5.49
C PRO A 169 6.78 7.38 4.14
N THR A 170 7.70 7.51 3.18
CA THR A 170 7.40 7.89 1.80
C THR A 170 8.46 7.35 0.83
N THR A 171 8.24 7.51 -0.46
CA THR A 171 9.26 7.37 -1.49
C THR A 171 9.54 8.73 -2.12
N LEU A 172 10.62 8.86 -2.90
CA LEU A 172 10.89 10.11 -3.62
C LEU A 172 9.73 10.49 -4.56
N ARG A 173 9.22 9.51 -5.31
CA ARG A 173 8.06 9.72 -6.19
C ARG A 173 6.82 10.08 -5.39
N ASP A 174 6.45 9.28 -4.40
CA ASP A 174 5.20 9.48 -3.67
C ASP A 174 5.23 10.76 -2.81
N GLY A 175 6.41 11.13 -2.28
CA GLY A 175 6.60 12.34 -1.50
C GLY A 175 6.45 13.60 -2.34
N THR A 176 7.01 13.60 -3.55
CA THR A 176 6.82 14.72 -4.50
C THR A 176 5.39 14.75 -5.05
N ALA A 177 4.79 13.58 -5.31
CA ALA A 177 3.41 13.47 -5.75
C ALA A 177 2.41 14.01 -4.72
N SER A 178 2.68 13.80 -3.43
CA SER A 178 1.82 14.27 -2.33
C SER A 178 1.55 15.79 -2.35
N LEU A 179 2.43 16.58 -3.00
CA LEU A 179 2.20 18.01 -3.20
C LEU A 179 1.02 18.29 -4.13
N PHE A 180 0.86 17.49 -5.18
CA PHE A 180 -0.27 17.56 -6.11
C PHE A 180 -1.54 17.06 -5.45
N ASP A 181 -1.46 15.95 -4.71
CA ASP A 181 -2.61 15.42 -3.95
C ASP A 181 -3.11 16.45 -2.91
N ARG A 182 -2.19 17.15 -2.23
CA ARG A 182 -2.58 18.24 -1.32
C ARG A 182 -3.23 19.41 -2.05
N ALA A 183 -2.70 19.82 -3.19
CA ALA A 183 -3.27 20.92 -3.97
C ALA A 183 -4.68 20.59 -4.52
N ALA A 184 -4.94 19.32 -4.86
CA ALA A 184 -6.24 18.89 -5.36
C ALA A 184 -7.27 18.62 -4.25
N ASN A 185 -6.83 18.45 -2.99
CA ASN A 185 -7.72 18.23 -1.85
C ASN A 185 -8.16 19.56 -1.21
N PRO A 186 -9.46 19.95 -1.24
CA PRO A 186 -9.96 21.17 -0.62
C PRO A 186 -9.68 21.28 0.89
N GLY A 187 -9.58 20.14 1.59
CA GLY A 187 -9.29 20.07 3.02
C GLY A 187 -7.89 20.60 3.39
N SER A 188 -6.94 20.60 2.44
CA SER A 188 -5.58 21.09 2.69
C SER A 188 -5.51 22.61 2.91
N TYR A 189 -6.49 23.35 2.38
CA TYR A 189 -6.59 24.80 2.49
C TYR A 189 -7.22 25.27 3.81
N ALA A 190 -7.70 24.34 4.64
CA ALA A 190 -8.25 24.61 5.96
C ALA A 190 -7.37 23.91 7.04
N PRO A 191 -6.33 24.57 7.57
CA PRO A 191 -5.34 23.92 8.44
C PRO A 191 -5.96 23.22 9.66
N MET A 192 -6.98 23.82 10.28
CA MET A 192 -7.67 23.23 11.42
C MET A 192 -8.41 21.93 11.09
N VAL A 193 -8.88 21.81 9.84
CA VAL A 193 -9.58 20.63 9.33
C VAL A 193 -8.57 19.49 9.12
N GLY A 194 -7.39 19.78 8.56
CA GLY A 194 -6.31 18.78 8.43
C GLY A 194 -5.74 18.31 9.78
N VAL A 195 -5.70 19.18 10.80
CA VAL A 195 -5.30 18.77 12.17
C VAL A 195 -6.32 17.79 12.76
N LEU A 196 -7.62 18.04 12.59
CA LEU A 196 -8.66 17.14 13.04
C LEU A 196 -8.57 15.77 12.35
N GLU A 197 -8.32 15.76 11.05
CA GLU A 197 -8.07 14.53 10.28
C GLU A 197 -6.92 13.73 10.89
N GLY A 198 -5.76 14.36 11.08
CA GLY A 198 -4.58 13.70 11.64
C GLY A 198 -4.80 13.14 13.05
N ILE A 199 -5.53 13.87 13.91
CA ILE A 199 -5.88 13.38 15.26
C ILE A 199 -6.82 12.18 15.17
N ASN A 200 -7.84 12.26 14.31
CA ASN A 200 -8.80 11.17 14.12
C ASN A 200 -8.13 9.92 13.52
N ASP A 201 -7.27 10.08 12.52
CA ASP A 201 -6.51 8.98 11.92
C ASP A 201 -5.59 8.33 12.95
N ARG A 202 -4.88 9.14 13.74
CA ARG A 202 -4.02 8.63 14.81
C ARG A 202 -4.81 7.88 15.89
N ALA A 203 -5.99 8.37 16.27
CA ALA A 203 -6.88 7.72 17.22
C ALA A 203 -7.36 6.34 16.71
N ASN A 204 -7.60 6.22 15.41
CA ASN A 204 -8.02 4.98 14.77
C ASN A 204 -6.86 3.99 14.53
N ALA A 205 -5.61 4.46 14.52
CA ALA A 205 -4.42 3.66 14.25
C ALA A 205 -3.84 2.91 15.47
N ASP A 206 -4.38 3.12 16.68
CA ASP A 206 -3.80 2.58 17.94
C ASP A 206 -3.54 1.06 17.90
N GLY A 207 -4.48 0.28 17.36
CA GLY A 207 -4.32 -1.18 17.29
C GLY A 207 -3.14 -1.61 16.42
N ALA A 208 -3.01 -1.01 15.24
CA ALA A 208 -1.92 -1.29 14.31
C ALA A 208 -0.57 -0.82 14.89
N LEU A 209 -0.53 0.35 15.51
CA LEU A 209 0.70 0.88 16.09
C LEU A 209 1.18 0.08 17.31
N ASN A 210 0.26 -0.39 18.16
CA ASN A 210 0.63 -1.25 19.28
C ASN A 210 1.17 -2.60 18.79
N PHE A 211 0.58 -3.18 17.74
CA PHE A 211 1.09 -4.40 17.13
C PHE A 211 2.53 -4.23 16.62
N ILE A 212 2.83 -3.13 15.91
CA ILE A 212 4.19 -2.86 15.43
C ILE A 212 5.17 -2.75 16.61
N ASN A 213 4.82 -1.99 17.64
CA ASN A 213 5.70 -1.74 18.77
C ASN A 213 5.96 -2.98 19.64
N GLU A 214 5.01 -3.92 19.70
CA GLU A 214 5.07 -5.09 20.59
C GLU A 214 5.55 -6.35 19.86
N ALA A 215 5.21 -6.53 18.58
CA ALA A 215 5.51 -7.74 17.82
C ALA A 215 6.77 -7.63 16.94
N ALA A 216 7.19 -6.43 16.54
CA ALA A 216 8.33 -6.27 15.65
C ALA A 216 9.66 -6.25 16.42
N LEU A 217 10.63 -7.06 15.96
CA LEU A 217 12.00 -7.02 16.48
C LEU A 217 12.69 -5.69 16.16
N ASP A 218 12.48 -5.16 14.96
CA ASP A 218 12.88 -3.82 14.53
C ASP A 218 11.65 -3.09 13.95
N PRO A 219 10.99 -2.21 14.75
CA PRO A 219 9.82 -1.44 14.31
C PRO A 219 10.06 -0.59 13.07
N TYR A 220 11.28 -0.08 12.88
CA TYR A 220 11.63 0.73 11.72
C TYR A 220 11.63 -0.12 10.45
N VAL A 221 12.36 -1.24 10.47
CA VAL A 221 12.44 -2.15 9.30
C VAL A 221 11.05 -2.70 8.98
N PHE A 222 10.28 -3.12 9.99
CA PHE A 222 8.91 -3.59 9.78
C PHE A 222 8.04 -2.52 9.11
N THR A 223 8.12 -1.27 9.58
CA THR A 223 7.36 -0.15 9.01
C THR A 223 7.77 0.11 7.55
N ARG A 224 9.07 0.10 7.25
CA ARG A 224 9.60 0.31 5.90
C ARG A 224 9.11 -0.76 4.94
N GLU A 225 9.31 -2.03 5.27
CA GLU A 225 8.92 -3.14 4.37
C GLU A 225 7.40 -3.18 4.17
N SER A 226 6.62 -3.00 5.25
CA SER A 226 5.15 -2.95 5.15
C SER A 226 4.68 -1.80 4.26
N PHE A 227 5.29 -0.62 4.39
CA PHE A 227 4.99 0.53 3.55
C PHE A 227 5.32 0.28 2.08
N LEU A 228 6.51 -0.25 1.79
CA LEU A 228 6.93 -0.54 0.41
C LEU A 228 6.03 -1.60 -0.24
N GLN A 229 5.67 -2.64 0.51
CA GLN A 229 4.73 -3.66 0.06
C GLN A 229 3.34 -3.07 -0.21
N TYR A 230 2.83 -2.24 0.70
CA TYR A 230 1.55 -1.55 0.52
C TYR A 230 1.55 -0.65 -0.72
N ARG A 231 2.60 0.15 -0.94
CA ARG A 231 2.72 1.00 -2.14
C ARG A 231 2.84 0.18 -3.42
N SER A 232 3.59 -0.92 -3.40
CA SER A 232 3.67 -1.83 -4.55
C SER A 232 2.30 -2.43 -4.88
N ASN A 233 1.55 -2.82 -3.86
CA ASN A 233 0.20 -3.36 -4.01
C ASN A 233 -0.77 -2.34 -4.62
N LEU A 234 -0.74 -1.08 -4.17
CA LEU A 234 -1.55 -0.01 -4.72
C LEU A 234 -1.25 0.24 -6.21
N VAL A 235 0.03 0.37 -6.56
CA VAL A 235 0.45 0.59 -7.96
C VAL A 235 0.05 -0.58 -8.88
N LYS A 236 -0.07 -1.79 -8.33
CA LYS A 236 -0.49 -3.00 -9.06
C LYS A 236 -2.00 -3.27 -8.96
N ASP A 237 -2.80 -2.38 -8.41
CA ASP A 237 -4.26 -2.55 -8.21
C ASP A 237 -4.61 -3.82 -7.42
N GLY A 238 -3.77 -4.22 -6.47
CA GLY A 238 -3.95 -5.47 -5.71
C GLY A 238 -3.66 -6.75 -6.48
N LEU A 239 -3.19 -6.65 -7.73
CA LEU A 239 -2.80 -7.80 -8.53
C LEU A 239 -1.45 -8.33 -8.05
N LEU A 240 -1.45 -9.54 -7.50
CA LEU A 240 -0.22 -10.25 -7.17
C LEU A 240 0.50 -10.63 -8.46
N ASP A 241 1.79 -10.33 -8.55
CA ASP A 241 2.65 -10.96 -9.53
C ASP A 241 2.69 -12.45 -9.18
N SER A 242 1.96 -13.26 -9.96
CA SER A 242 1.92 -14.73 -9.86
C SER A 242 3.31 -15.39 -10.01
N LYS A 243 4.37 -14.59 -10.22
CA LYS A 243 5.75 -15.04 -10.35
C LYS A 243 6.59 -14.93 -9.09
N GLU A 244 6.19 -14.16 -8.07
CA GLU A 244 7.09 -13.86 -6.94
C GLU A 244 6.87 -14.73 -5.69
N HIS A 245 5.72 -15.39 -5.53
CA HIS A 245 5.47 -16.27 -4.39
C HIS A 245 4.78 -17.58 -4.80
N ASP A 246 5.45 -18.36 -5.66
CA ASP A 246 5.21 -19.80 -5.70
C ASP A 246 6.04 -20.41 -4.56
N PHE A 247 5.54 -20.28 -3.33
CA PHE A 247 5.99 -21.14 -2.25
C PHE A 247 5.45 -22.53 -2.61
N ASP A 248 6.26 -23.32 -3.32
CA ASP A 248 5.90 -24.70 -3.64
C ASP A 248 5.86 -25.46 -2.31
N ILE A 249 4.64 -25.57 -1.75
CA ILE A 249 4.40 -26.25 -0.48
C ILE A 249 4.88 -27.70 -0.57
N ASN A 250 4.92 -28.27 -1.78
CA ASN A 250 5.42 -29.62 -1.99
C ASN A 250 6.91 -29.73 -1.70
N ASP A 251 7.73 -28.73 -2.04
CA ASP A 251 9.18 -28.74 -1.74
C ASP A 251 9.44 -28.64 -0.22
N ALA A 252 8.69 -27.78 0.48
CA ALA A 252 8.80 -27.66 1.94
C ALA A 252 8.29 -28.90 2.69
N VAL A 253 7.26 -29.57 2.15
CA VAL A 253 6.70 -30.81 2.70
C VAL A 253 7.62 -32.00 2.41
N ASP A 254 8.19 -32.08 1.21
CA ASP A 254 9.12 -33.15 0.83
C ASP A 254 10.44 -33.04 1.62
N GLU A 255 10.93 -31.83 1.89
CA GLU A 255 12.10 -31.61 2.75
C GLU A 255 11.82 -31.97 4.22
N ALA A 256 10.62 -31.65 4.73
CA ALA A 256 10.19 -32.00 6.09
C ALA A 256 9.94 -33.52 6.26
N ILE A 257 9.50 -34.21 5.20
CA ILE A 257 9.31 -35.67 5.19
C ILE A 257 10.66 -36.41 5.04
N ALA A 258 11.61 -35.84 4.30
CA ALA A 258 12.93 -36.44 4.08
C ALA A 258 13.85 -36.38 5.31
N GLN A 259 13.69 -35.39 6.20
CA GLN A 259 14.51 -35.24 7.41
C GLN A 259 13.67 -34.89 8.65
N PRO A 260 13.15 -35.89 9.39
CA PRO A 260 12.43 -35.60 10.62
C PRO A 260 13.41 -35.09 11.69
N GLY A 261 13.42 -33.77 11.93
CA GLY A 261 14.11 -33.14 13.06
C GLY A 261 15.16 -32.07 12.74
N LYS A 262 15.32 -31.62 11.49
CA LYS A 262 16.13 -30.43 11.17
C LYS A 262 15.24 -29.33 10.62
N SER A 263 15.26 -28.16 11.27
CA SER A 263 14.67 -26.93 10.71
C SER A 263 15.41 -26.55 9.43
N PRO A 264 14.71 -26.16 8.35
CA PRO A 264 15.39 -25.78 7.11
C PRO A 264 16.07 -24.42 7.29
N ALA A 265 17.35 -24.35 6.95
CA ALA A 265 18.05 -23.10 6.66
C ALA A 265 17.95 -22.83 5.16
N PRO A 266 17.89 -21.57 4.70
CA PRO A 266 17.59 -21.27 3.31
C PRO A 266 18.79 -21.60 2.41
N THR A 267 18.60 -22.47 1.42
CA THR A 267 19.57 -22.72 0.35
C THR A 267 19.05 -22.24 -0.99
N ALA A 268 19.82 -21.38 -1.64
CA ALA A 268 19.65 -21.01 -3.04
C ALA A 268 20.39 -22.01 -3.95
N ASP A 269 19.77 -22.48 -5.03
CA ASP A 269 20.27 -22.26 -6.40
C ASP A 269 19.50 -23.04 -7.49
N LYS A 270 19.35 -22.32 -8.63
CA LYS A 270 19.50 -22.72 -10.04
C LYS A 270 18.95 -24.08 -10.49
N HIS A 271 17.95 -24.06 -11.38
CA HIS A 271 17.99 -24.78 -12.67
C HIS A 271 16.81 -24.34 -13.56
N GLY A 272 17.11 -23.74 -14.71
CA GLY A 272 16.11 -23.38 -15.71
C GLY A 272 15.74 -24.56 -16.62
N LYS A 273 14.44 -24.72 -16.91
CA LYS A 273 13.93 -25.16 -18.22
C LYS A 273 12.43 -24.88 -18.36
N LEU A 274 12.07 -24.19 -19.45
CA LEU A 274 10.71 -23.84 -19.86
C LEU A 274 9.95 -25.04 -20.46
N SER A 275 8.63 -25.10 -20.25
CA SER A 275 7.67 -25.52 -21.29
C SER A 275 6.22 -25.21 -20.90
N GLY A 276 5.43 -24.65 -21.83
CA GLY A 276 3.97 -24.81 -21.83
C GLY A 276 3.16 -23.52 -21.94
N ALA A 277 2.89 -23.08 -23.16
CA ALA A 277 1.96 -21.99 -23.46
C ALA A 277 0.50 -22.39 -23.27
N ALA A 278 -0.34 -21.52 -22.68
CA ALA A 278 -1.76 -21.42 -22.98
C ALA A 278 -2.35 -20.05 -22.59
N LYS A 279 -3.28 -19.59 -23.42
CA LYS A 279 -3.91 -18.26 -23.53
C LYS A 279 -5.11 -18.05 -22.56
N PRO A 280 -5.69 -16.83 -22.47
CA PRO A 280 -6.30 -16.30 -21.24
C PRO A 280 -7.82 -16.54 -21.08
N SER A 281 -8.25 -16.48 -19.81
CA SER A 281 -9.50 -15.94 -19.24
C SER A 281 -10.86 -16.34 -19.82
N LYS A 282 -11.67 -17.04 -19.00
CA LYS A 282 -13.13 -16.86 -18.87
C LYS A 282 -13.59 -17.05 -17.41
N THR A 283 -14.09 -15.95 -16.83
CA THR A 283 -15.31 -15.76 -16.01
C THR A 283 -15.64 -16.70 -14.83
N LEU A 284 -16.02 -16.09 -13.69
CA LEU A 284 -16.85 -16.45 -12.51
C LEU A 284 -17.31 -17.90 -12.18
N ALA A 285 -17.22 -18.87 -13.10
CA ALA A 285 -17.51 -20.29 -12.87
C ALA A 285 -16.35 -21.04 -12.18
N GLN A 286 -15.13 -20.50 -12.20
CA GLN A 286 -13.98 -21.11 -11.51
C GLN A 286 -14.07 -21.06 -9.98
N GLY A 287 -14.93 -20.22 -9.41
CA GLY A 287 -15.12 -20.13 -7.96
C GLY A 287 -15.77 -21.38 -7.36
N SER A 288 -16.74 -21.99 -8.05
CA SER A 288 -17.38 -23.23 -7.58
C SER A 288 -16.46 -24.43 -7.71
N ASP A 289 -15.70 -24.50 -8.81
CA ASP A 289 -14.81 -25.62 -9.07
C ASP A 289 -13.59 -25.58 -8.12
N ALA A 290 -13.09 -24.39 -7.80
CA ALA A 290 -12.03 -24.22 -6.80
C ALA A 290 -12.51 -24.58 -5.38
N PHE A 291 -13.77 -24.26 -5.03
CA PHE A 291 -14.35 -24.64 -3.74
C PHE A 291 -14.59 -26.15 -3.65
N ASP A 292 -15.00 -26.79 -4.75
CA ASP A 292 -15.24 -28.23 -4.82
C ASP A 292 -13.93 -29.04 -4.83
N ASP A 293 -12.85 -28.51 -5.40
CA ASP A 293 -11.52 -29.10 -5.27
C ASP A 293 -10.93 -28.92 -3.87
N MET A 294 -11.22 -27.77 -3.23
CA MET A 294 -10.84 -27.53 -1.84
C MET A 294 -11.56 -28.49 -0.89
N SER A 295 -12.88 -28.68 -1.04
CA SER A 295 -13.66 -29.61 -0.20
C SER A 295 -13.13 -31.05 -0.33
N LYS A 296 -12.85 -31.50 -1.55
CA LYS A 296 -12.26 -32.83 -1.80
C LYS A 296 -10.85 -32.96 -1.22
N SER A 297 -10.08 -31.88 -1.16
CA SER A 297 -8.75 -31.92 -0.53
C SER A 297 -8.84 -32.04 1.00
N PHE A 298 -9.81 -31.39 1.63
CA PHE A 298 -10.11 -31.56 3.06
C PHE A 298 -10.58 -32.98 3.38
N GLU A 299 -11.49 -33.56 2.60
CA GLU A 299 -11.94 -34.95 2.79
C GLU A 299 -10.79 -35.96 2.64
N ARG A 300 -9.88 -35.74 1.67
CA ARG A 300 -8.69 -36.58 1.54
C ARG A 300 -7.75 -36.44 2.73
N ALA A 301 -7.56 -35.22 3.24
CA ALA A 301 -6.74 -34.99 4.42
C ALA A 301 -7.31 -35.71 5.64
N GLU A 302 -8.63 -35.61 5.87
CA GLU A 302 -9.31 -36.29 6.96
C GLU A 302 -9.16 -37.81 6.89
N TYR A 303 -9.32 -38.40 5.70
CA TYR A 303 -9.09 -39.83 5.48
C TYR A 303 -7.64 -40.26 5.78
N GLN A 304 -6.64 -39.45 5.41
CA GLN A 304 -5.25 -39.76 5.75
C GLN A 304 -4.96 -39.65 7.24
N PHE A 305 -5.57 -38.67 7.93
CA PHE A 305 -5.48 -38.55 9.39
C PHE A 305 -6.09 -39.75 10.10
N GLU A 306 -7.26 -40.21 9.67
CA GLU A 306 -7.92 -41.39 10.24
C GLU A 306 -7.07 -42.65 10.05
N LYS A 307 -6.51 -42.82 8.84
CA LYS A 307 -5.60 -43.94 8.53
C LYS A 307 -4.29 -43.88 9.33
N ALA A 308 -3.73 -42.69 9.52
CA ALA A 308 -2.55 -42.48 10.34
C ALA A 308 -2.83 -42.80 11.82
N SER A 309 -3.97 -42.35 12.34
CA SER A 309 -4.44 -42.63 13.71
C SER A 309 -4.62 -44.14 13.92
N ALA A 310 -5.30 -44.84 13.01
CA ALA A 310 -5.48 -46.29 13.09
C ALA A 310 -4.14 -47.05 13.06
N LYS A 311 -3.16 -46.56 12.30
CA LYS A 311 -1.82 -47.15 12.23
C LYS A 311 -1.03 -46.92 13.53
N VAL A 312 -1.15 -45.73 14.14
CA VAL A 312 -0.57 -45.42 15.45
C VAL A 312 -1.17 -46.32 16.54
N ASP A 313 -2.49 -46.55 16.51
CA ASP A 313 -3.17 -47.45 17.45
C ASP A 313 -2.75 -48.91 17.28
N GLN A 314 -2.57 -49.38 16.05
CA GLN A 314 -2.03 -50.72 15.80
C GLN A 314 -0.60 -50.87 16.31
N LEU A 315 0.24 -49.84 16.14
CA LEU A 315 1.61 -49.83 16.66
C LEU A 315 1.63 -49.80 18.19
N SER A 316 0.75 -49.03 18.82
CA SER A 316 0.56 -48.98 20.27
C SER A 316 0.15 -50.36 20.84
N LYS A 317 -0.82 -51.03 20.20
CA LYS A 317 -1.24 -52.39 20.58
C LYS A 317 -0.14 -53.44 20.38
N LYS A 318 0.66 -53.31 19.31
CA LYS A 318 1.81 -54.19 19.04
C LYS A 318 2.94 -53.99 20.06
N LYS A 319 3.17 -52.75 20.52
CA LYS A 319 4.15 -52.44 21.58
C LYS A 319 3.72 -52.95 22.95
N ARG A 320 2.41 -52.89 23.28
CA ARG A 320 1.83 -53.46 24.52
C ARG A 320 1.87 -54.98 24.60
N ARG A 321 1.93 -55.70 23.47
CA ARG A 321 2.06 -57.18 23.42
C ARG A 321 3.50 -57.69 23.57
N LYS A 322 4.50 -56.81 23.59
CA LYS A 322 5.93 -57.14 23.69
C LYS A 322 6.51 -56.95 25.10
N HIS A 323 5.69 -56.59 26.08
CA HIS A 323 6.01 -56.49 27.50
C HIS A 323 5.16 -57.48 28.31
#